data_AF-A0A9E6BIB7-F1
#
_entry.id   AF-A0A9E6BIB7-F1
#
_cell.length_a   1.000
_cell.length_b   1.000
_cell.length_c   1.000
_cell.angle_alpha   90.00
_cell.angle_beta   90.00
_cell.angle_gamma   90.00
#
_symmetry.space_group_name_H-M   'P 1'
#
loop_
_entity.id
_entity.type
_entity.pdbx_description
1 polymer ?
#
loop_
_entity_poly.entity_id
_entity_poly.type
_entity_poly.pdbx_seq_one_letter_code
_entity_poly.pdbx_strand_id
1 'polypeptide(L)' 'MSDEFCMDCGSLLAPYTRICPVCGFDNAFDQQQEIPIDETFLNDLPDDFIPENYPGY' A
#
# COMPACT_ATOMS: atom_id res chain seq x y z
N MET A 1 5.05 6.41 9.97
CA MET A 1 4.59 7.71 10.50
C MET A 1 3.20 7.48 11.04
N SER A 2 2.92 7.83 12.28
CA SER A 2 1.56 7.76 12.83
C SER A 2 0.79 8.98 12.35
N ASP A 3 -0.37 8.79 11.72
CA ASP A 3 -1.20 9.90 11.26
C ASP A 3 -1.69 10.72 12.47
N GLU A 4 -1.42 12.02 12.47
CA GLU A 4 -1.84 12.96 13.52
C GLU A 4 -3.30 13.40 13.37
N PHE A 5 -3.93 13.08 12.24
CA PHE A 5 -5.29 13.48 11.89
C PHE A 5 -6.09 12.31 11.35
N CYS A 6 -7.41 12.34 11.59
CA CYS A 6 -8.33 11.38 11.02
C CYS A 6 -8.47 11.61 9.52
N MET A 7 -8.33 10.54 8.73
CA MET A 7 -8.38 10.63 7.27
C MET A 7 -9.77 10.95 6.70
N ASP A 8 -10.82 10.71 7.49
CA ASP A 8 -12.21 10.91 7.07
C ASP A 8 -12.72 12.30 7.45
N CYS A 9 -12.63 12.67 8.74
CA CYS A 9 -13.19 13.93 9.23
C CYS A 9 -12.15 15.03 9.52
N GLY A 10 -10.85 14.72 9.42
CA GLY A 10 -9.77 15.68 9.65
C GLY A 10 -9.52 16.05 11.12
N SER A 11 -10.18 15.40 12.08
CA SER A 11 -9.96 15.66 13.51
C SER A 11 -8.56 15.23 13.95
N LEU A 12 -7.93 15.99 14.84
CA LEU A 12 -6.69 15.57 15.51
C LEU A 12 -6.90 14.24 16.25
N LEU A 13 -6.01 13.29 16.01
CA LEU A 13 -5.99 11.99 16.70
C LEU A 13 -4.87 11.99 17.75
N ALA A 14 -5.17 11.40 18.90
CA ALA A 14 -4.14 11.11 19.88
C ALA A 14 -3.20 10.02 19.32
N PRO A 15 -1.90 10.06 19.67
CA PRO A 15 -0.96 9.04 19.23
C PRO A 15 -1.48 7.64 19.59
N TYR A 16 -1.29 6.68 18.67
CA TYR A 16 -1.75 5.29 18.78
C TYR A 16 -3.28 5.06 18.74
N THR A 17 -4.07 6.11 18.49
CA THR A 17 -5.53 5.97 18.29
C THR A 17 -5.83 5.47 16.88
N ARG A 18 -6.44 4.29 16.77
CA ARG A 18 -6.89 3.73 15.49
C ARG A 18 -8.29 4.21 15.13
N ILE A 19 -9.22 4.09 16.07
CA ILE A 19 -10.61 4.49 15.88
C ILE A 19 -10.78 5.97 16.25
N CYS A 20 -11.25 6.77 15.30
CA CYS A 20 -11.54 8.18 15.53
C CYS A 20 -12.68 8.33 16.55
N PRO A 21 -12.47 9.02 17.68
CA PRO A 21 -13.51 9.20 18.70
C PRO A 21 -14.59 10.20 18.26
N VAL A 22 -14.37 10.95 17.18
CA VAL A 22 -15.30 11.97 16.68
C VAL A 22 -16.29 11.38 15.67
N CYS A 23 -15.78 10.66 14.66
CA CYS A 23 -16.62 10.11 13.58
C CYS A 23 -16.70 8.57 13.57
N GLY A 24 -15.88 7.87 14.35
CA GLY A 24 -15.83 6.41 14.38
C GLY A 24 -15.01 5.75 13.28
N PHE A 25 -14.37 6.53 12.40
CA PHE A 25 -13.56 6.00 11.30
C PHE A 25 -12.32 5.23 11.80
N ASP A 26 -12.02 4.09 11.18
CA ASP A 26 -10.85 3.28 11.50
C ASP A 26 -9.63 3.72 10.66
N ASN A 27 -8.65 4.30 11.34
CA ASN A 27 -7.38 4.78 10.78
C ASN A 27 -6.28 3.71 10.90
N ALA A 28 -6.64 2.46 11.19
CA ALA A 28 -5.72 1.34 11.05
C ALA A 28 -5.38 1.14 9.57
N PHE A 29 -4.25 1.71 9.12
CA PHE A 29 -3.61 1.25 7.90
C PHE A 29 -3.04 -0.14 8.14
N ASP A 30 -3.76 -1.16 7.70
CA ASP A 30 -3.19 -2.49 7.55
C ASP A 30 -2.23 -2.46 6.35
N GLN A 31 -0.95 -2.14 6.60
CA GLN A 31 0.09 -2.13 5.56
C GLN A 31 0.58 -3.53 5.19
N GLN A 32 -0.19 -4.57 5.47
CA GLN A 32 0.17 -5.95 5.16
C GLN A 32 -0.92 -6.61 4.33
N GLN A 33 -1.26 -6.01 3.19
CA GLN A 33 -1.47 -6.87 2.04
C GLN A 33 -0.09 -7.40 1.66
N GLU A 34 0.35 -8.46 2.36
CA GLU A 34 1.37 -9.35 1.85
C GLU A 34 0.88 -9.76 0.47
N ILE A 35 1.44 -9.14 -0.57
CA ILE A 35 1.19 -9.55 -1.94
C ILE A 35 1.62 -11.02 -1.94
N PRO A 36 0.71 -11.99 -2.18
CA PRO A 36 1.11 -13.36 -2.26
C PRO A 36 2.02 -13.46 -3.49
N ILE A 37 3.33 -13.46 -3.25
CA ILE A 37 4.34 -13.79 -4.24
C ILE A 37 4.27 -15.29 -4.46
N ASP A 38 3.16 -15.75 -5.05
CA ASP A 38 3.09 -17.09 -5.59
C ASP A 38 3.79 -17.14 -6.95
N GLU A 39 4.15 -18.35 -7.38
CA GLU A 39 4.85 -18.56 -8.65
C GLU A 39 4.02 -18.04 -9.83
N THR A 40 2.69 -17.99 -9.72
CA THR A 40 1.80 -17.42 -10.73
C THR A 40 2.02 -15.92 -10.93
N PHE A 41 2.22 -15.13 -9.87
CA PHE A 41 2.46 -13.69 -9.98
C PHE A 41 3.80 -13.35 -10.66
N LEU A 42 4.82 -14.21 -10.50
CA LEU A 42 6.12 -14.06 -11.17
C LEU A 42 6.07 -14.51 -12.65
N ASN A 43 5.18 -15.45 -12.99
CA ASN A 43 5.00 -15.91 -14.36
C ASN A 43 4.13 -14.97 -15.23
N ASP A 44 3.31 -14.11 -14.61
CA ASP A 44 2.52 -13.08 -15.30
C ASP A 44 3.33 -11.79 -15.62
N LEU A 45 4.59 -11.70 -15.17
CA LEU A 45 5.51 -10.66 -15.65
C LEU A 45 6.03 -11.10 -17.03
N PRO A 46 5.64 -10.42 -18.13
CA PRO A 46 6.17 -10.75 -19.44
C PRO A 46 7.68 -10.51 -19.44
N ASP A 47 8.44 -11.58 -19.67
CA ASP A 47 9.90 -11.59 -19.92
C ASP A 47 10.27 -10.97 -21.30
N ASP A 48 9.38 -10.10 -21.82
CA ASP A 48 9.44 -9.51 -23.15
C ASP A 48 9.78 -8.02 -23.14
N PHE A 49 10.19 -7.46 -22.01
CA PHE A 49 10.84 -6.14 -21.99
C PHE A 49 12.29 -6.25 -22.47
N ILE A 50 12.49 -6.78 -23.68
CA ILE A 50 13.65 -6.47 -24.50
C ILE A 50 13.27 -5.20 -25.27
N PRO A 51 13.82 -4.02 -24.93
CA PRO A 51 13.61 -2.84 -25.75
C PRO A 51 14.05 -3.17 -27.18
N GLU A 52 13.27 -2.79 -28.19
CA GLU A 52 13.54 -3.07 -29.62
C GLU A 52 14.93 -2.61 -30.11
N ASN A 53 15.67 -1.88 -29.27
CA ASN A 53 16.99 -1.37 -29.54
C ASN A 53 18.06 -1.97 -28.61
N TYR A 54 17.96 -3.26 -28.27
CA TYR A 54 19.06 -3.98 -27.62
C TYR A 54 20.12 -4.34 -28.68
N PRO A 55 21.31 -3.70 -28.69
CA PRO A 55 22.37 -4.08 -29.60
C PRO A 55 22.94 -5.44 -29.15
N GLY A 56 22.40 -6.51 -29.70
CA GLY A 56 23.09 -7.80 -29.73
C GLY A 56 24.41 -7.63 -30.48
N TYR A 57 25.48 -8.18 -29.90
CA TYR A 57 26.86 -8.12 -30.37
C TYR A 57 27.07 -8.29 -31.87
#